data_AF-A0A0C9VEA2-F1
#
_entry.id   AF-A0A0C9VEA2-F1
#
_cell.length_a   1.000
_cell.length_b   1.000
_cell.length_c   1.000
_cell.angle_alpha   90.00
_cell.angle_beta   90.00
_cell.angle_gamma   90.00
#
_symmetry.space_group_name_H-M   'P 1'
#
loop_
_entity.id
_entity.type
_entity.pdbx_description
1 polymer ?
#
loop_
_entity_poly.entity_id
_entity_poly.type
_entity_poly.pdbx_seq_one_letter_code
_entity_poly.pdbx_strand_id
1 'polypeptide(L)'
;SRYSQPKLELYGLYRALRHFCLYIIGVKVLHVEVDAKYIKGMLNEPDLQPNAAINRWIQGILLFDFELIHIPATKFKGPDALSR
;
A
#
# COMPACT_ATOMS: atom_id res chain seq x y z
N SER A 1 10.48 -17.19 5.16
CA SER A 1 9.53 -16.71 6.19
C SER A 1 8.29 -16.19 5.49
N ARG A 2 7.08 -16.63 5.85
CA ARG A 2 5.85 -16.05 5.28
C ARG A 2 5.64 -14.66 5.89
N TYR A 3 5.44 -13.65 5.05
CA TYR A 3 5.09 -12.31 5.52
C TYR A 3 3.72 -12.35 6.21
N SER A 4 3.54 -11.52 7.24
CA SER A 4 2.22 -11.30 7.81
C SER A 4 1.31 -10.58 6.81
N GLN A 5 0.00 -10.73 6.95
CA GLN A 5 -0.97 -10.11 6.06
C GLN A 5 -0.75 -8.59 5.87
N PRO A 6 -0.53 -7.77 6.92
CA PRO A 6 -0.23 -6.34 6.74
C PRO A 6 1.04 -6.06 5.91
N LYS A 7 2.04 -6.94 5.99
CA LYS A 7 3.28 -6.81 5.20
C LYS A 7 3.05 -7.17 3.74
N LEU A 8 2.20 -8.16 3.46
CA LEU A 8 1.80 -8.52 2.10
C LEU A 8 0.97 -7.40 1.46
N GLU A 9 0.03 -6.83 2.21
CA GLU A 9 -0.80 -5.69 1.76
C GLU A 9 0.08 -4.46 1.44
N LEU A 10 1.01 -4.10 2.34
CA LEU A 10 1.96 -3.00 2.11
C LEU A 10 2.85 -3.25 0.88
N TYR A 11 3.35 -4.48 0.74
CA TYR A 11 4.17 -4.84 -0.41
C TYR A 11 3.37 -4.78 -1.73
N GLY A 12 2.12 -5.23 -1.71
CA GLY A 12 1.18 -5.12 -2.83
C GLY A 12 0.97 -3.68 -3.26
N LEU A 13 0.72 -2.79 -2.28
CA LEU A 13 0.59 -1.34 -2.52
C LEU A 13 1.86 -0.75 -3.16
N TYR A 14 3.03 -1.01 -2.57
CA TYR A 14 4.32 -0.58 -3.11
C TYR A 14 4.52 -1.03 -4.56
N ARG A 15 4.21 -2.30 -4.84
CA ARG A 15 4.32 -2.87 -6.19
C ARG A 15 3.36 -2.21 -7.17
N ALA A 16 2.11 -1.99 -6.79
CA ALA A 16 1.10 -1.36 -7.64
C ALA A 16 1.52 0.06 -8.03
N LEU A 17 1.87 0.89 -7.05
CA LEU A 17 2.30 2.28 -7.31
C LEU A 17 3.53 2.34 -8.21
N ARG A 18 4.52 1.48 -7.98
CA ARG A 18 5.70 1.41 -8.86
C ARG A 18 5.38 0.93 -10.27
N HIS A 19 4.49 -0.04 -10.41
CA HIS A 19 4.09 -0.56 -11.72
C HIS A 19 3.38 0.52 -12.56
N PHE A 20 2.50 1.30 -11.92
CA PHE A 20 1.74 2.35 -12.58
C PHE A 20 2.41 3.73 -12.54
N CYS A 21 3.66 3.83 -12.06
CA CYS A 21 4.35 5.09 -11.79
C CYS A 21 4.27 6.08 -12.96
N LEU A 22 4.50 5.62 -14.20
CA LEU A 22 4.46 6.47 -15.40
C LEU A 22 3.10 7.16 -15.63
N TYR A 23 2.01 6.58 -15.14
CA TYR A 23 0.65 7.08 -15.32
C TYR A 23 0.17 7.92 -14.13
N ILE A 24 0.67 7.64 -12.93
CA ILE A 24 0.16 8.23 -11.69
C ILE A 24 1.09 9.29 -11.09
N ILE A 25 2.34 9.39 -11.56
CA ILE A 25 3.27 10.40 -11.07
C ILE A 25 2.77 11.81 -11.41
N GLY A 26 2.72 12.68 -10.40
CA GLY A 26 2.22 14.05 -10.55
C GLY A 26 0.69 14.18 -10.65
N VAL A 27 -0.07 13.09 -10.48
CA VAL A 27 -1.54 13.16 -10.40
C VAL A 27 -1.94 13.91 -9.14
N LYS A 28 -2.72 14.99 -9.29
CA LYS A 28 -3.13 15.84 -8.17
C LYS A 28 -4.19 15.21 -7.26
N VAL A 29 -5.00 14.31 -7.81
CA VAL A 29 -6.09 13.63 -7.09
C VAL A 29 -5.99 12.14 -7.41
N LEU A 30 -5.18 11.44 -6.61
CA LEU A 30 -5.02 9.98 -6.68
C LEU A 30 -5.68 9.37 -5.45
N HIS A 31 -6.71 8.56 -5.65
CA HIS A 31 -7.34 7.79 -4.58
C HIS A 31 -6.85 6.35 -4.64
N VAL A 32 -6.36 5.84 -3.51
CA VAL A 32 -5.91 4.46 -3.39
C VAL A 32 -6.80 3.75 -2.39
N GLU A 33 -7.71 2.92 -2.92
CA GLU A 33 -8.62 2.12 -2.12
C GLU A 33 -7.97 0.81 -1.69
N VAL A 34 -7.89 0.56 -0.39
CA VAL A 34 -7.32 -0.67 0.17
C VAL A 34 -8.20 -1.26 1.26
N ASP A 35 -8.32 -2.58 1.26
CA ASP A 35 -8.92 -3.34 2.35
C ASP A 35 -7.95 -3.61 3.51
N ALA A 36 -6.98 -2.71 3.67
CA ALA A 36 -5.88 -2.90 4.59
C ALA A 36 -5.96 -1.88 5.73
N LYS A 37 -6.69 -2.24 6.80
CA LYS A 37 -6.82 -1.38 7.99
C LYS A 37 -5.47 -0.99 8.60
N TYR A 38 -4.46 -1.85 8.45
CA TYR A 38 -3.15 -1.71 9.07
C TYR A 38 -2.14 -0.89 8.26
N ILE A 39 -2.30 -0.76 6.94
CA ILE A 39 -1.37 0.03 6.09
C ILE A 39 -1.31 1.48 6.58
N LYS A 40 -2.46 2.07 6.93
CA LYS A 40 -2.53 3.46 7.40
C LYS A 40 -1.62 3.71 8.60
N GLY A 41 -1.61 2.80 9.57
CA GLY A 41 -0.71 2.88 10.73
C GLY A 41 0.76 2.75 10.33
N MET A 42 1.07 1.81 9.43
CA MET A 42 2.45 1.59 8.96
C MET A 42 3.02 2.79 8.17
N LEU A 43 2.18 3.54 7.46
CA LEU A 43 2.60 4.73 6.71
C LEU A 43 2.76 5.96 7.62
N ASN A 44 1.96 6.07 8.67
CA ASN A 44 2.01 7.20 9.61
C ASN A 44 3.20 7.12 10.58
N GLU A 45 3.63 5.92 10.94
CA GLU A 45 4.74 5.68 11.88
C GLU A 45 5.85 4.83 11.23
N PRO A 46 6.51 5.32 10.16
CA PRO A 46 7.50 4.56 9.41
C PRO A 46 8.72 4.16 10.25
N ASP A 47 9.09 5.00 11.23
CA ASP A 47 10.26 4.80 12.09
C ASP A 47 10.09 3.67 13.10
N LEU A 48 8.85 3.21 13.33
CA LEU A 48 8.56 2.10 14.23
C LEU A 48 8.92 0.73 13.62
N GLN A 49 9.21 0.68 12.31
CA GLN A 49 9.45 -0.57 11.60
C GLN A 49 10.94 -0.95 11.65
N PRO A 50 11.33 -2.04 12.34
CA PRO A 50 12.74 -2.41 12.53
C PRO A 50 13.37 -3.04 11.27
N ASN A 51 12.65 -3.13 10.14
CA ASN A 51 13.05 -3.90 8.98
C ASN A 51 13.35 -3.01 7.76
N ALA A 52 14.60 -3.05 7.32
CA ALA A 52 15.09 -2.25 6.18
C ALA A 52 14.35 -2.51 4.85
N ALA A 53 13.75 -3.68 4.63
CA ALA A 53 12.93 -3.93 3.44
C ALA A 53 11.58 -3.21 3.53
N ILE A 54 10.94 -3.23 4.69
CA ILE A 54 9.67 -2.54 4.94
C ILE A 54 9.86 -1.03 4.79
N ASN A 55 10.94 -0.48 5.35
CA ASN A 55 11.24 0.94 5.23
C ASN A 55 11.45 1.36 3.78
N ARG A 56 12.11 0.53 2.96
CA ARG A 56 12.25 0.79 1.52
C ARG A 56 10.90 0.81 0.78
N TRP A 57 9.97 -0.06 1.15
CA TRP A 57 8.62 -0.05 0.56
C TRP A 57 7.85 1.19 0.96
N ILE A 58 7.87 1.56 2.26
CA ILE A 58 7.21 2.76 2.77
C ILE A 58 7.77 4.01 2.07
N GLN A 59 9.08 4.18 2.04
CA GLN A 59 9.71 5.32 1.38
C GLN A 59 9.34 5.40 -0.11
N GLY A 60 9.26 4.26 -0.81
CA GLY A 60 8.81 4.25 -2.21
C GLY A 60 7.32 4.57 -2.40
N ILE A 61 6.46 4.23 -1.44
CA ILE A 61 5.04 4.60 -1.43
C ILE A 61 4.90 6.12 -1.20
N LEU A 62 5.68 6.68 -0.27
CA LEU A 62 5.64 8.10 0.09
C LEU A 62 6.17 9.05 -1.01
N LEU A 63 6.68 8.51 -2.13
CA LEU A 63 7.02 9.31 -3.32
C LEU A 63 5.79 9.78 -4.11
N PHE A 64 4.61 9.25 -3.81
CA PHE A 64 3.37 9.56 -4.51
C PHE A 64 2.46 10.41 -3.63
N ASP A 65 1.82 11.41 -4.23
CA ASP A 65 0.74 12.17 -3.61
C ASP A 65 -0.58 11.41 -3.82
N PHE A 66 -1.19 10.90 -2.75
CA PHE A 66 -2.47 10.19 -2.82
C PHE A 66 -3.25 10.25 -1.51
N GLU A 67 -4.57 10.04 -1.62
CA GLU A 67 -5.46 9.78 -0.50
C GLU A 67 -5.66 8.27 -0.34
N LEU A 68 -5.30 7.74 0.84
CA LEU A 68 -5.53 6.34 1.17
C LEU A 68 -6.95 6.16 1.73
N ILE A 69 -7.80 5.46 0.98
CA ILE A 69 -9.19 5.18 1.35
C ILE A 69 -9.30 3.74 1.82
N HIS A 70 -9.72 3.52 3.06
CA HIS A 70 -9.96 2.16 3.53
C HIS A 70 -11.37 1.70 3.17
N ILE A 71 -11.48 0.55 2.51
CA ILE A 71 -12.76 -0.06 2.15
C ILE A 71 -12.81 -1.50 2.70
N PRO A 72 -13.84 -1.88 3.47
CA PRO A 72 -13.94 -3.23 4.04
C PRO A 72 -13.98 -4.35 2.98
N ALA A 73 -13.37 -5.49 3.31
CA ALA A 73 -13.21 -6.71 2.52
C ALA A 73 -14.48 -7.19 1.83
N THR A 74 -15.61 -7.03 2.51
CA THR A 74 -16.92 -7.43 2.03
C THR A 74 -17.32 -6.72 0.74
N LYS A 75 -16.75 -5.54 0.46
CA LYS A 75 -16.92 -4.77 -0.77
C LYS A 75 -15.78 -4.98 -1.79
N PHE A 76 -14.73 -5.71 -1.44
CA PHE A 76 -13.48 -5.86 -2.21
C PHE A 76 -13.31 -7.25 -2.88
N LYS A 77 -14.43 -7.95 -3.17
CA LYS A 77 -14.40 -9.35 -3.67
C LYS A 77 -13.68 -9.54 -5.02
N GLY A 78 -13.60 -8.50 -5.86
CA GLY A 78 -12.91 -8.56 -7.15
C GLY A 78 -11.39 -8.56 -7.00
N PRO A 79 -10.79 -7.52 -6.39
CA PRO A 79 -9.33 -7.45 -6.22
C PRO A 79 -8.75 -8.53 -5.29
N ASP A 80 -9.49 -8.98 -4.26
CA ASP A 80 -9.04 -10.05 -3.36
C ASP A 80 -8.85 -11.41 -4.08
N ALA A 81 -9.58 -11.64 -5.18
CA ALA A 81 -9.37 -12.80 -6.03
C ALA A 81 -8.05 -12.74 -6.83
N LEU A 82 -7.49 -11.54 -7.05
CA LEU A 82 -6.27 -11.31 -7.84
C LEU A 82 -4.99 -11.30 -7.01
N SER A 83 -5.09 -11.23 -5.68
CA SER A 83 -3.95 -11.12 -4.75
C SER A 83 -3.47 -12.47 -4.17
N ARG A 84 -3.93 -13.61 -4.69
CA ARG A 84 -3.56 -14.96 -4.21
C ARG A 84 -2.30 -15.52 -4.87
#